data_AF-A0A3M6KEH7-F1
#
_entry.id   AF-A0A3M6KEH7-F1
#
_cell.length_a   1.000
_cell.length_b   1.000
_cell.length_c   1.000
_cell.angle_alpha   90.00
_cell.angle_beta   90.00
_cell.angle_gamma   90.00
#
_symmetry.space_group_name_H-M   'P 1'
#
loop_
_entity.id
_entity.type
_entity.pdbx_description
1 polymer ?
#
loop_
_entity_poly.entity_id
_entity_poly.type
_entity_poly.pdbx_seq_one_letter_code
_entity_poly.pdbx_strand_id
1 'polypeptide(L)'
;MSDEVENKRNTVKEHSDKLAKLGMELSKIQFSYKVEEKISKEYWQKRIQSFEEYNKKALEYYNQIFSLIKTIDKEESERFLLQISRFRQLTSSLIEIMKKIEENPSIINSKDRQQSQWSRELKNNITEESNKCLHHERDMNSHFRDFYDKQLKNILE
;
A
#
# COMPACT_ATOMS: atom_id res chain seq x y z
N MET A 1 -11.26 -5.08 -37.97
CA MET A 1 -11.90 -5.51 -36.70
C MET A 1 -11.04 -6.52 -35.92
N SER A 2 -10.22 -7.38 -36.55
CA SER A 2 -9.27 -8.25 -35.82
C SER A 2 -8.13 -7.49 -35.14
N ASP A 3 -7.56 -6.50 -35.83
CA ASP A 3 -6.30 -5.87 -35.42
C ASP A 3 -6.44 -4.99 -34.16
N GLU A 4 -7.60 -4.36 -33.96
CA GLU A 4 -7.88 -3.57 -32.74
C GLU A 4 -8.06 -4.46 -31.51
N VAL A 5 -8.71 -5.62 -31.67
CA VAL A 5 -8.90 -6.59 -30.58
C VAL A 5 -7.56 -7.21 -30.20
N GLU A 6 -6.73 -7.55 -31.20
CA GLU A 6 -5.40 -8.12 -30.99
C GLU A 6 -4.43 -7.11 -30.35
N ASN A 7 -4.44 -5.85 -30.79
CA ASN A 7 -3.67 -4.78 -30.15
C ASN A 7 -4.09 -4.52 -28.69
N LYS A 8 -5.40 -4.56 -28.40
CA LYS A 8 -5.90 -4.42 -27.03
C LYS A 8 -5.46 -5.59 -26.14
N ARG A 9 -5.54 -6.83 -26.65
CA ARG A 9 -5.08 -8.03 -25.94
C ARG A 9 -3.57 -7.98 -25.66
N ASN A 10 -2.76 -7.52 -26.62
CA ASN A 10 -1.32 -7.35 -26.45
C ASN A 10 -0.99 -6.31 -25.37
N THR A 11 -1.69 -5.18 -25.38
CA THR A 11 -1.52 -4.13 -24.35
C THR A 11 -1.87 -4.66 -22.97
N VAL A 12 -2.99 -5.38 -22.83
CA VAL A 12 -3.41 -6.02 -21.57
C VAL A 12 -2.38 -7.03 -21.07
N LYS A 13 -1.80 -7.85 -21.96
CA LYS A 13 -0.71 -8.79 -21.62
C LYS A 13 0.54 -8.07 -21.12
N GLU A 14 1.01 -7.05 -21.83
CA GLU A 14 2.18 -6.27 -21.40
C GLU A 14 1.98 -5.65 -20.01
N HIS A 15 0.78 -5.11 -19.76
CA HIS A 15 0.48 -4.55 -18.46
C HIS A 15 0.42 -5.62 -17.36
N SER A 16 -0.10 -6.81 -17.67
CA SER A 16 -0.17 -7.95 -16.75
C SER A 16 1.22 -8.49 -16.41
N ASP A 17 2.12 -8.60 -17.40
CA ASP A 17 3.50 -9.07 -17.20
C ASP A 17 4.30 -8.12 -16.31
N LYS A 18 4.15 -6.79 -16.54
CA LYS A 18 4.73 -5.77 -15.67
C LYS A 18 4.18 -5.87 -14.24
N LEU A 19 2.88 -6.10 -14.11
CA LEU A 19 2.24 -6.24 -12.80
C LEU A 19 2.75 -7.47 -12.04
N ALA A 20 2.94 -8.61 -12.71
CA ALA A 20 3.49 -9.81 -12.12
C ALA A 20 4.92 -9.59 -11.58
N LYS A 21 5.77 -8.89 -12.36
CA LYS A 21 7.13 -8.51 -11.93
C LYS A 21 7.11 -7.63 -10.69
N LEU A 22 6.27 -6.59 -10.69
CA LEU A 22 6.11 -5.69 -9.53
C LEU A 22 5.59 -6.43 -8.30
N GLY A 23 4.63 -7.35 -8.46
CA GLY A 23 4.14 -8.19 -7.36
C GLY A 23 5.24 -9.07 -6.76
N MET A 24 6.11 -9.65 -7.59
CA MET A 24 7.28 -10.40 -7.12
C MET A 24 8.27 -9.51 -6.37
N GLU A 25 8.58 -8.32 -6.89
CA GLU A 25 9.45 -7.35 -6.20
C GLU A 25 8.89 -6.96 -4.83
N LEU A 26 7.60 -6.65 -4.77
CA LEU A 26 6.91 -6.25 -3.54
C LEU A 26 6.94 -7.37 -2.49
N SER A 27 6.76 -8.62 -2.91
CA SER A 27 6.84 -9.78 -2.00
C SER A 27 8.22 -9.96 -1.35
N LYS A 28 9.30 -9.45 -1.96
CA LYS A 28 10.67 -9.56 -1.44
C LYS A 28 10.98 -8.54 -0.33
N ILE A 29 10.23 -7.43 -0.25
CA ILE A 29 10.47 -6.35 0.73
C ILE A 29 10.01 -6.77 2.14
N GLN A 30 9.09 -7.74 2.25
CA GLN A 30 8.63 -8.35 3.50
C GLN A 30 8.25 -7.36 4.63
N PHE A 31 7.68 -6.21 4.28
CA PHE A 31 7.24 -5.23 5.28
C PHE A 31 6.03 -5.73 6.09
N SER A 32 5.98 -5.37 7.37
CA SER A 32 4.85 -5.70 8.24
C SER A 32 4.26 -4.44 8.90
N TYR A 33 2.95 -4.28 8.72
CA TYR A 33 2.14 -3.27 9.42
C TYR A 33 2.02 -3.54 10.92
N LYS A 34 2.49 -4.68 11.44
CA LYS A 34 2.51 -4.92 12.88
C LYS A 34 3.44 -3.91 13.56
N VAL A 35 2.88 -3.15 14.50
CA VAL A 35 3.62 -2.18 15.32
C VAL A 35 4.24 -2.92 16.51
N GLU A 36 5.53 -2.68 16.77
CA GLU A 36 6.23 -3.18 17.95
C GLU A 36 6.64 -2.02 18.85
N GLU A 37 6.51 -2.21 20.17
CA GLU A 37 6.89 -1.22 21.18
C GLU A 37 8.41 -1.21 21.44
N LYS A 38 9.20 -0.89 20.40
CA LYS A 38 10.66 -0.76 20.52
C LYS A 38 11.06 0.67 20.87
N ILE A 39 11.89 0.82 21.90
CA ILE A 39 12.40 2.12 22.37
C ILE A 39 13.74 2.53 21.73
N SER A 40 14.20 1.81 20.71
CA SER A 40 15.44 2.16 19.99
C SER A 40 15.12 3.10 18.83
N LYS A 41 15.88 4.19 18.72
CA LYS A 41 15.79 5.12 17.60
C LYS A 41 16.17 4.45 16.29
N GLU A 42 17.23 3.63 16.32
CA GLU A 42 17.72 2.88 15.16
C GLU A 42 16.65 1.92 14.61
N TYR A 43 15.83 1.33 15.49
CA TYR A 43 14.69 0.53 15.06
C TYR A 43 13.69 1.35 14.26
N TRP A 44 13.30 2.53 14.76
CA TRP A 44 12.33 3.39 14.07
C TRP A 44 12.86 3.93 12.75
N GLN A 45 14.14 4.29 12.69
CA GLN A 45 14.80 4.69 11.44
C GLN A 45 14.75 3.57 10.39
N LYS A 46 15.13 2.35 10.76
CA LYS A 46 15.06 1.19 9.85
C LYS A 46 13.62 0.88 9.44
N ARG A 47 12.67 1.00 10.36
CA ARG A 47 11.25 0.77 10.09
C ARG A 47 10.70 1.80 9.10
N ILE A 48 11.02 3.08 9.28
CA ILE A 48 10.63 4.16 8.36
C ILE A 48 11.21 3.90 6.97
N GLN A 49 12.52 3.62 6.89
CA GLN A 49 13.19 3.34 5.61
C GLN A 49 12.55 2.14 4.89
N SER A 50 12.30 1.04 5.61
CA SER A 50 11.64 -0.14 5.06
C SER A 50 10.22 0.15 4.60
N PHE A 51 9.47 0.97 5.35
CA PHE A 51 8.13 1.37 4.97
C PHE A 51 8.11 2.29 3.74
N GLU A 52 9.05 3.23 3.64
CA GLU A 52 9.19 4.12 2.48
C GLU A 52 9.54 3.32 1.20
N GLU A 53 10.45 2.36 1.30
CA GLU A 53 10.79 1.45 0.20
C GLU A 53 9.58 0.60 -0.23
N TYR A 54 8.89 -0.01 0.74
CA TYR A 54 7.66 -0.76 0.50
C TYR A 54 6.60 0.10 -0.17
N ASN A 55 6.30 1.27 0.37
CA ASN A 55 5.27 2.17 -0.12
C ASN A 55 5.55 2.63 -1.56
N LYS A 56 6.81 2.98 -1.87
CA LYS A 56 7.20 3.33 -3.23
C LYS A 56 6.87 2.21 -4.22
N LYS A 57 7.21 0.96 -3.87
CA LYS A 57 6.95 -0.21 -4.70
C LYS A 57 5.46 -0.58 -4.77
N ALA A 58 4.72 -0.43 -3.67
CA ALA A 58 3.27 -0.59 -3.65
C ALA A 58 2.58 0.42 -4.58
N LEU A 59 3.02 1.68 -4.59
CA LEU A 59 2.48 2.70 -5.50
C LEU A 59 2.80 2.39 -6.97
N GLU A 60 4.00 1.90 -7.29
CA GLU A 60 4.32 1.41 -8.65
C GLU A 60 3.36 0.29 -9.06
N TYR A 61 3.14 -0.69 -8.18
CA TYR A 61 2.20 -1.80 -8.38
C TYR A 61 0.76 -1.32 -8.62
N TYR A 62 0.24 -0.43 -7.76
CA TYR A 62 -1.14 0.05 -7.90
C TYR A 62 -1.35 0.98 -9.09
N ASN A 63 -0.36 1.80 -9.46
CA ASN A 63 -0.43 2.60 -10.69
C ASN A 63 -0.47 1.70 -11.93
N GLN A 64 0.21 0.55 -11.87
CA GLN A 64 0.17 -0.44 -12.95
C GLN A 64 -1.20 -1.12 -13.04
N ILE A 65 -1.84 -1.44 -11.90
CA ILE A 65 -3.25 -1.88 -11.87
C ILE A 65 -4.17 -0.83 -12.49
N PHE A 66 -4.05 0.43 -12.06
CA PHE A 66 -4.84 1.52 -12.63
C PHE A 66 -4.70 1.59 -14.15
N SER A 67 -3.46 1.52 -14.65
CA SER A 67 -3.19 1.56 -16.10
C SER A 67 -3.85 0.39 -16.82
N LEU A 68 -3.82 -0.81 -16.22
CA LEU A 68 -4.49 -1.99 -16.75
C LEU A 68 -6.02 -1.81 -16.78
N ILE A 69 -6.63 -1.43 -15.65
CA ILE A 69 -8.08 -1.19 -15.55
C ILE A 69 -8.52 -0.16 -16.59
N LYS A 70 -7.78 0.95 -16.71
CA LYS A 70 -8.07 2.04 -17.66
C LYS A 70 -8.15 1.59 -19.12
N THR A 71 -7.40 0.57 -19.52
CA THR A 71 -7.45 0.03 -20.90
C THR A 71 -8.76 -0.73 -21.19
N ILE A 72 -9.48 -1.14 -20.15
CA ILE A 72 -10.68 -1.98 -20.23
C ILE A 72 -11.92 -1.18 -19.83
N ASP A 73 -11.88 -0.52 -18.67
CA ASP A 73 -12.98 0.21 -18.06
C ASP A 73 -12.46 1.53 -17.46
N LYS A 74 -12.89 2.64 -18.07
CA LYS A 74 -12.47 3.97 -17.63
C LYS A 74 -13.09 4.35 -16.29
N GLU A 75 -14.36 4.03 -16.06
CA GLU A 75 -15.07 4.43 -14.83
C GLU A 75 -14.48 3.70 -13.63
N GLU A 76 -14.25 2.39 -13.74
CA GLU A 76 -13.59 1.63 -12.68
C GLU A 76 -12.14 2.10 -12.45
N SER A 77 -11.44 2.57 -13.50
CA SER A 77 -10.11 3.13 -13.32
C SER A 77 -10.11 4.42 -12.49
N GLU A 78 -11.13 5.27 -12.65
CA GLU A 78 -11.28 6.50 -11.88
C GLU A 78 -11.59 6.19 -10.41
N ARG A 79 -12.45 5.19 -10.15
CA ARG A 79 -12.72 4.69 -8.80
C ARG A 79 -11.46 4.13 -8.14
N PHE A 80 -10.68 3.33 -8.87
CA PHE A 80 -9.42 2.79 -8.36
C PHE A 80 -8.38 3.89 -8.09
N LEU A 81 -8.34 4.94 -8.91
CA LEU A 81 -7.46 6.10 -8.70
C LEU A 81 -7.77 6.84 -7.38
N LEU A 82 -9.04 6.92 -6.97
CA LEU A 82 -9.42 7.46 -5.68
C LEU A 82 -8.89 6.59 -4.53
N GLN A 83 -8.89 5.26 -4.69
CA GLN A 83 -8.31 4.36 -3.70
C GLN A 83 -6.79 4.55 -3.59
N ILE A 84 -6.08 4.71 -4.70
CA ILE A 84 -4.64 5.04 -4.71
C ILE A 84 -4.38 6.35 -3.97
N SER A 85 -5.21 7.37 -4.22
CA SER A 85 -5.09 8.68 -3.56
C SER A 85 -5.28 8.57 -2.05
N ARG A 86 -6.26 7.78 -1.61
CA ARG A 86 -6.48 7.50 -0.18
C ARG A 86 -5.31 6.73 0.43
N PHE A 87 -4.76 5.74 -0.26
CA PHE A 87 -3.59 5.00 0.19
C PHE A 87 -2.39 5.94 0.42
N ARG A 88 -2.11 6.86 -0.52
CA ARG A 88 -1.05 7.89 -0.33
C ARG A 88 -1.26 8.72 0.93
N GLN A 89 -2.49 9.16 1.20
CA GLN A 89 -2.79 9.92 2.42
C GLN A 89 -2.49 9.11 3.68
N LEU A 90 -2.98 7.87 3.75
CA LEU A 90 -2.78 6.98 4.90
C LEU A 90 -1.28 6.69 5.14
N THR A 91 -0.54 6.38 4.07
CA THR A 91 0.90 6.10 4.19
C THR A 91 1.69 7.33 4.63
N SER A 92 1.35 8.54 4.16
CA SER A 92 1.97 9.78 4.63
C SER A 92 1.68 10.03 6.12
N SER A 93 0.43 9.90 6.56
CA SER A 93 0.06 10.04 7.97
C SER A 93 0.80 9.03 8.85
N LEU A 94 0.95 7.79 8.39
CA LEU A 94 1.69 6.77 9.11
C LEU A 94 3.19 7.13 9.23
N ILE A 95 3.84 7.60 8.17
CA ILE A 95 5.24 8.07 8.20
C ILE A 95 5.41 9.21 9.19
N GLU A 96 4.51 10.19 9.21
CA GLU A 96 4.57 11.32 10.14
C GLU A 96 4.51 10.86 11.60
N ILE A 97 3.64 9.90 11.92
CA ILE A 97 3.57 9.33 13.26
C ILE A 97 4.86 8.58 13.60
N MET A 98 5.40 7.77 12.67
CA MET A 98 6.66 7.07 12.90
C MET A 98 7.82 8.04 13.16
N LYS A 99 7.90 9.16 12.44
CA LYS A 99 8.93 10.21 12.65
C LYS A 99 8.82 10.86 14.02
N LYS A 100 7.60 11.16 14.48
CA LYS A 100 7.36 11.66 15.86
C LYS A 100 7.83 10.67 16.93
N ILE A 101 7.65 9.38 16.69
CA ILE A 101 8.14 8.33 17.60
C ILE A 101 9.68 8.21 17.51
N GLU A 102 10.27 8.32 16.32
CA GLU A 102 11.72 8.30 16.13
C GLU A 102 12.44 9.40 16.94
N GLU A 103 11.85 10.59 17.03
CA GLU A 103 12.37 11.72 17.81
C GLU A 103 12.47 11.39 19.31
N ASN A 104 11.50 10.66 19.85
CA ASN A 104 11.51 10.19 21.23
C ASN A 104 10.85 8.81 21.39
N PRO A 105 11.59 7.72 21.15
CA PRO A 105 11.03 6.36 21.13
C PRO A 105 10.53 5.85 22.48
N SER A 106 10.89 6.51 23.59
CA SER A 106 10.41 6.13 24.92
C SER A 106 8.88 6.33 25.07
N ILE A 107 8.29 7.20 24.26
CA ILE A 107 6.86 7.56 24.27
C ILE A 107 5.94 6.35 24.06
N ILE A 108 6.38 5.34 23.33
CA ILE A 108 5.55 4.16 23.02
C ILE A 108 5.66 3.03 24.06
N ASN A 109 6.54 3.17 25.05
CA ASN A 109 6.81 2.13 26.04
C ASN A 109 5.65 1.97 27.04
N SER A 110 4.83 0.93 26.89
CA SER A 110 3.71 0.64 27.80
C SER A 110 4.08 0.45 29.27
N LYS A 111 5.36 0.19 29.58
CA LYS A 111 5.83 0.00 30.95
C LYS A 111 6.10 1.30 31.68
N ASP A 112 6.12 2.42 30.98
CA ASP A 112 6.25 3.73 31.60
C ASP A 112 4.92 4.16 32.24
N ARG A 113 4.91 4.25 33.58
CA ARG A 113 3.73 4.62 34.36
C ARG A 113 3.46 6.13 34.34
N GLN A 114 4.41 6.95 33.91
CA GLN A 114 4.33 8.40 33.85
C GLN A 114 4.06 8.94 32.44
N GLN A 115 3.47 8.13 31.56
CA GLN A 115 3.12 8.59 30.22
C GLN A 115 2.11 9.73 30.22
N SER A 116 2.46 10.80 29.50
CA SER A 116 1.53 11.88 29.19
C SER A 116 0.32 11.39 28.38
N GLN A 117 -0.78 12.14 28.40
CA GLN A 117 -1.94 11.86 27.54
C GLN A 117 -1.53 11.85 26.05
N TRP A 118 -0.72 12.81 25.64
CA TRP A 118 -0.18 12.91 24.28
C TRP A 118 0.61 11.66 23.88
N SER A 119 1.39 11.08 24.80
CA SER A 119 2.13 9.83 24.56
C SER A 119 1.22 8.63 24.28
N ARG A 120 0.12 8.52 25.03
CA ARG A 120 -0.88 7.45 24.84
C ARG A 120 -1.63 7.61 23.52
N GLU A 121 -1.98 8.85 23.17
CA GLU A 121 -2.61 9.17 21.89
C GLU A 121 -1.69 8.81 20.73
N LEU A 122 -0.40 9.17 20.76
CA LEU A 122 0.55 8.83 19.71
C LEU A 122 0.68 7.31 19.50
N LYS A 123 0.69 6.55 20.60
CA LYS A 123 0.71 5.07 20.57
C LYS A 123 -0.54 4.46 19.94
N ASN A 124 -1.72 4.99 20.28
CA ASN A 124 -2.97 4.52 19.69
C ASN A 124 -3.00 4.87 18.21
N ASN A 125 -2.60 6.10 17.86
CA ASN A 125 -2.58 6.60 16.49
C ASN A 125 -1.66 5.76 15.59
N ILE A 126 -0.45 5.36 16.04
CA ILE A 126 0.42 4.53 15.20
C ILE A 126 -0.21 3.17 14.89
N THR A 127 -0.90 2.57 15.86
CA THR A 127 -1.56 1.28 15.68
C THR A 127 -2.78 1.41 14.78
N GLU A 128 -3.58 2.45 15.00
CA GLU A 128 -4.78 2.73 14.21
C GLU A 128 -4.44 3.05 12.75
N GLU A 129 -3.50 3.94 12.50
CA GLU A 129 -3.08 4.30 11.12
C GLU A 129 -2.41 3.12 10.41
N SER A 130 -1.63 2.31 11.12
CA SER A 130 -1.06 1.08 10.55
C SER A 130 -2.15 0.09 10.16
N ASN A 131 -3.18 -0.07 11.00
CA ASN A 131 -4.34 -0.90 10.67
C ASN A 131 -5.13 -0.34 9.50
N LYS A 132 -5.35 0.98 9.43
CA LYS A 132 -6.03 1.61 8.28
C LYS A 132 -5.29 1.36 6.98
N CYS A 133 -3.96 1.50 6.97
CA CYS A 133 -3.15 1.18 5.80
C CYS A 133 -3.35 -0.29 5.37
N LEU A 134 -3.22 -1.23 6.31
CA LEU A 134 -3.38 -2.67 6.03
C LEU A 134 -4.77 -3.00 5.48
N HIS A 135 -5.84 -2.47 6.08
CA HIS A 135 -7.21 -2.74 5.63
C HIS A 135 -7.45 -2.15 4.24
N HIS A 136 -7.07 -0.89 4.04
CA HIS A 136 -7.23 -0.22 2.74
C HIS A 136 -6.47 -0.94 1.62
N GLU A 137 -5.26 -1.43 1.91
CA GLU A 137 -4.47 -2.20 0.96
C GLU A 137 -5.15 -3.56 0.62
N ARG A 138 -5.72 -4.24 1.62
CA ARG A 138 -6.49 -5.47 1.41
C ARG A 138 -7.73 -5.22 0.57
N ASP A 139 -8.41 -4.10 0.77
CA ASP A 139 -9.60 -3.72 0.00
C ASP A 139 -9.23 -3.43 -1.46
N MET A 140 -8.15 -2.69 -1.71
CA MET A 140 -7.62 -2.45 -3.06
C MET A 140 -7.25 -3.76 -3.77
N ASN A 141 -6.58 -4.67 -3.06
CA ASN A 141 -6.21 -5.98 -3.61
C ASN A 141 -7.43 -6.84 -3.92
N SER A 142 -8.45 -6.80 -3.06
CA SER A 142 -9.71 -7.55 -3.26
C SER A 142 -10.50 -6.98 -4.44
N HIS A 143 -10.62 -5.64 -4.53
CA HIS A 143 -11.21 -4.96 -5.67
C HIS A 143 -10.54 -5.40 -6.96
N PHE A 144 -9.20 -5.36 -7.02
CA PHE A 144 -8.49 -5.75 -8.25
C PHE A 144 -8.72 -7.22 -8.62
N ARG A 145 -8.76 -8.14 -7.64
CA ARG A 145 -9.08 -9.55 -7.92
C ARG A 145 -10.47 -9.72 -8.49
N ASP A 146 -11.47 -9.04 -7.93
CA ASP A 146 -12.83 -9.08 -8.44
C ASP A 146 -12.92 -8.52 -9.87
N PHE A 147 -12.20 -7.43 -10.15
CA PHE A 147 -12.08 -6.88 -11.50
C PHE A 147 -11.40 -7.88 -12.45
N TYR A 148 -10.34 -8.54 -11.98
CA TYR A 148 -9.61 -9.52 -12.76
C TYR A 148 -10.50 -10.68 -13.21
N ASP A 149 -11.23 -11.27 -12.26
CA ASP A 149 -12.09 -12.43 -12.52
C ASP A 149 -13.28 -12.09 -13.44
N LYS A 150 -13.84 -10.88 -13.32
CA LYS A 150 -15.00 -10.45 -14.11
C LYS A 150 -14.64 -10.00 -15.52
N GLN A 151 -13.51 -9.32 -15.69
CA GLN A 151 -13.18 -8.59 -16.92
C GLN A 151 -11.89 -9.07 -17.59
N LEU A 152 -10.79 -9.17 -16.84
CA LEU A 152 -9.47 -9.48 -17.43
C LEU A 152 -9.35 -10.93 -17.89
N LYS A 153 -9.88 -11.87 -17.10
CA LYS A 153 -9.76 -13.30 -17.40
C LYS A 153 -10.30 -13.64 -18.79
N ASN A 154 -11.47 -13.11 -19.14
CA ASN A 154 -12.12 -13.31 -20.45
C ASN A 154 -11.36 -12.70 -21.64
N ILE A 155 -10.46 -11.74 -21.40
CA ILE A 155 -9.64 -11.09 -22.44
C ILE A 155 -8.31 -11.83 -22.62
N LEU A 156 -7.82 -12.43 -21.53
CA LEU A 156 -6.54 -13.15 -21.51
C LEU A 156 -6.67 -14.60 -21.97
N GLU A 157 -7.78 -15.27 -21.68
CA GLU A 157 -8.17 -16.60 -22.22
C GLU A 157 -8.58 -16.48 -23.69
#